data_AF-A0A2W7QZ27-F1
#
_entry.id   AF-A0A2W7QZ27-F1
#
_cell.length_a   1.000
_cell.length_b   1.000
_cell.length_c   1.000
_cell.angle_alpha   90.00
_cell.angle_beta   90.00
_cell.angle_gamma   90.00
#
_symmetry.space_group_name_H-M   'P 1'
#
loop_
_entity.id
_entity.type
_entity.pdbx_description
1 polymer ?
#
loop_
_entity_poly.entity_id
_entity_poly.type
_entity_poly.pdbx_seq_one_letter_code
_entity_poly.pdbx_strand_id
1 'polypeptide(L)'
;MKNRVSILLVMIFCTTNVIAQKVNNTFLILCFEEDFKVSQHETKEYYWIVSTESLETKNIDLAKLFMSDFSSDNLIDCCSGQAIDPFLDFDKTDYSFEDGYLNSLVYFENIVRSHREKLQTIKIKWSNGQSKTVSIYGTVVKGSFCISNYHKVGRERTGYSGKVALPYSSFEVVDDFWTPNGDQFRSIDFSQFNYSIIP
;
A
#
# COMPACT_ATOMS: atom_id res chain seq x y z
N MET A 1 -32.18 -53.46 29.52
CA MET A 1 -31.26 -52.36 29.86
C MET A 1 -30.10 -52.35 28.89
N LYS A 2 -29.89 -51.20 28.24
CA LYS A 2 -28.65 -50.67 27.68
C LYS A 2 -27.96 -51.43 26.53
N ASN A 3 -28.27 -50.92 25.33
CA ASN A 3 -27.40 -50.77 24.17
C ASN A 3 -25.93 -50.56 24.55
N ARG A 4 -25.02 -51.24 23.85
CA ARG A 4 -23.69 -50.70 23.52
C ARG A 4 -23.35 -51.03 22.08
N VAL A 5 -23.82 -50.17 21.19
CA VAL A 5 -23.32 -50.03 19.81
C VAL A 5 -21.93 -49.40 19.94
N SER A 6 -20.87 -50.19 19.78
CA SER A 6 -19.52 -49.66 19.63
C SER A 6 -19.38 -49.16 18.20
N ILE A 7 -19.63 -47.87 18.02
CA ILE A 7 -19.44 -47.15 16.76
C ILE A 7 -17.94 -47.04 16.51
N LEU A 8 -17.48 -47.85 15.57
CA LEU A 8 -16.26 -47.64 14.80
C LEU A 8 -16.55 -46.49 13.83
N LEU A 9 -16.10 -45.26 14.14
CA LEU A 9 -16.07 -44.16 13.17
C LEU A 9 -14.64 -43.67 13.02
N VAL A 10 -13.99 -44.25 12.01
CA VAL A 10 -12.93 -43.71 11.17
C VAL A 10 -12.75 -42.19 11.39
N MET A 11 -11.69 -41.81 12.11
CA MET A 11 -11.12 -40.47 11.99
C MET A 11 -10.52 -40.35 10.60
N ILE A 12 -11.34 -39.90 9.67
CA ILE A 12 -10.91 -39.43 8.36
C ILE A 12 -9.93 -38.28 8.63
N PHE A 13 -8.71 -38.48 8.17
CA PHE A 13 -7.71 -37.44 7.99
C PHE A 13 -8.36 -36.26 7.25
N CYS A 14 -8.78 -35.24 8.00
CA CYS A 14 -8.88 -33.90 7.47
C CYS A 14 -7.43 -33.40 7.27
N THR A 15 -6.75 -33.91 6.25
CA THR A 15 -5.78 -33.08 5.55
C THR A 15 -6.64 -32.01 4.88
N THR A 16 -6.93 -30.94 5.62
CA THR A 16 -7.28 -29.68 4.99
C THR A 16 -6.09 -29.38 4.10
N ASN A 17 -6.25 -29.67 2.81
CA ASN A 17 -5.51 -28.95 1.80
C ASN A 17 -5.84 -27.49 2.08
N VAL A 18 -4.99 -26.84 2.86
CA VAL A 18 -4.88 -25.40 2.85
C VAL A 18 -4.41 -25.10 1.46
N ILE A 19 -5.36 -25.06 0.53
CA ILE A 19 -5.23 -24.28 -0.67
C ILE A 19 -5.21 -22.86 -0.11
N ALA A 20 -4.04 -22.43 0.34
CA ALA A 20 -3.67 -21.04 0.22
C ALA A 20 -3.83 -20.78 -1.27
N GLN A 21 -5.03 -20.36 -1.66
CA GLN A 21 -5.23 -19.79 -2.98
C GLN A 21 -4.28 -18.62 -2.97
N LYS A 22 -3.15 -18.80 -3.65
CA LYS A 22 -2.19 -17.76 -3.94
C LYS A 22 -2.93 -16.83 -4.91
N VAL A 23 -3.89 -16.07 -4.37
CA VAL A 23 -4.52 -15.00 -5.11
C VAL A 23 -3.39 -14.00 -5.26
N ASN A 24 -2.81 -13.97 -6.46
CA ASN A 24 -1.84 -12.98 -6.85
C ASN A 24 -2.57 -11.63 -6.89
N ASN A 25 -2.72 -11.02 -5.72
CA ASN A 25 -3.38 -9.73 -5.57
C ASN A 25 -2.62 -8.71 -6.40
N THR A 26 -3.32 -8.08 -7.33
CA THR A 26 -2.77 -7.08 -8.23
C THR A 26 -3.18 -5.71 -7.72
N PHE A 27 -2.19 -4.85 -7.50
CA PHE A 27 -2.35 -3.53 -6.90
C PHE A 27 -1.87 -2.45 -7.86
N LEU A 28 -2.57 -1.32 -7.84
CA LEU A 28 -2.10 -0.08 -8.42
C LEU A 28 -1.40 0.72 -7.32
N ILE A 29 -0.11 0.98 -7.52
CA ILE A 29 0.68 1.89 -6.70
C ILE A 29 0.60 3.28 -7.33
N LEU A 30 0.12 4.27 -6.58
CA LEU A 30 0.09 5.67 -6.99
C LEU A 30 1.27 6.40 -6.35
N CYS A 31 2.00 7.16 -7.15
CA CYS A 31 3.07 8.05 -6.71
C CYS A 31 2.69 9.50 -7.03
N PHE A 32 2.64 10.35 -6.01
CA PHE A 32 2.44 11.78 -6.12
C PHE A 32 3.78 12.48 -5.91
N GLU A 33 4.33 13.07 -6.96
CA GLU A 33 5.57 13.85 -6.91
C GLU A 33 5.24 15.35 -6.86
N GLU A 34 5.73 16.04 -5.82
CA GLU A 34 5.58 17.49 -5.68
C GLU A 34 6.87 18.23 -6.05
N ASP A 35 6.77 19.05 -7.11
CA ASP A 35 7.82 19.97 -7.52
C ASP A 35 7.40 21.42 -7.27
N PHE A 36 8.24 22.15 -6.52
CA PHE A 36 8.05 23.56 -6.22
C PHE A 36 9.01 24.40 -7.05
N LYS A 37 8.47 25.35 -7.82
CA LYS A 37 9.29 26.19 -8.72
C LYS A 37 10.29 27.11 -7.98
N VAL A 38 10.02 27.43 -6.71
CA VAL A 38 10.73 28.51 -5.97
C VAL A 38 11.53 27.99 -4.77
N SER A 39 11.33 26.75 -4.31
CA SER A 39 12.09 26.21 -3.18
C SER A 39 13.21 25.28 -3.63
N GLN A 40 14.35 25.35 -2.94
CA GLN A 40 15.50 24.43 -3.11
C GLN A 40 15.27 23.06 -2.46
N HIS A 41 14.03 22.67 -2.18
CA HIS A 41 13.74 21.41 -1.52
C HIS A 41 13.68 20.28 -2.55
N GLU A 42 14.14 19.09 -2.14
CA GLU A 42 14.00 17.86 -2.91
C GLU A 42 12.53 17.59 -3.25
N THR A 43 12.29 17.01 -4.43
CA THR A 43 10.96 16.55 -4.86
C THR A 43 10.39 15.62 -3.81
N LYS A 44 9.21 15.95 -3.27
CA LYS A 44 8.54 15.11 -2.27
C LYS A 44 7.69 14.05 -2.95
N GLU A 45 7.87 12.80 -2.55
CA GLU A 45 7.14 11.66 -3.09
C GLU A 45 6.16 11.11 -2.04
N TYR A 46 4.89 10.91 -2.44
CA TYR A 46 3.90 10.27 -1.57
C TYR A 46 3.31 9.05 -2.29
N TYR A 47 3.40 7.90 -1.62
CA TYR A 47 2.91 6.64 -2.15
C TYR A 47 1.56 6.25 -1.57
N TRP A 48 0.71 5.69 -2.41
CA TRP A 48 -0.60 5.13 -2.06
C TRP A 48 -0.84 3.83 -2.83
N ILE A 49 -1.70 2.97 -2.31
CA ILE A 49 -2.00 1.67 -2.91
C ILE A 49 -3.50 1.41 -2.91
N VAL A 50 -3.97 0.76 -3.97
CA VAL A 50 -5.35 0.29 -4.10
C VAL A 50 -5.38 -1.05 -4.83
N SER A 51 -6.26 -1.95 -4.41
CA SER A 51 -6.53 -3.19 -5.15
C SER A 51 -7.14 -2.85 -6.50
N THR A 52 -6.66 -3.47 -7.57
CA THR A 52 -7.23 -3.29 -8.91
C THR A 52 -8.71 -3.71 -8.98
N GLU A 53 -9.12 -4.68 -8.16
CA GLU A 53 -10.54 -5.10 -8.04
C GLU A 53 -11.44 -4.00 -7.48
N SER A 54 -10.96 -3.22 -6.49
CA SER A 54 -11.73 -2.11 -5.90
C SER A 54 -12.01 -1.02 -6.94
N LEU A 55 -11.14 -0.87 -7.93
CA LEU A 55 -11.27 0.13 -8.99
C LEU A 55 -12.41 -0.18 -9.97
N GLU A 56 -12.69 -1.47 -10.22
CA GLU A 56 -13.83 -1.90 -11.04
C GLU A 56 -15.17 -1.48 -10.43
N THR A 57 -15.24 -1.52 -9.10
CA THR A 57 -16.46 -1.17 -8.34
C THR A 57 -16.65 0.34 -8.13
N LYS A 58 -15.72 1.18 -8.63
CA LYS A 58 -15.65 2.64 -8.41
C LYS A 58 -15.58 3.06 -6.94
N ASN A 59 -15.38 2.12 -6.02
CA ASN A 59 -15.16 2.41 -4.60
C ASN A 59 -13.66 2.38 -4.33
N ILE A 60 -13.00 3.49 -4.61
CA ILE A 60 -11.54 3.61 -4.49
C ILE A 60 -11.17 3.78 -3.01
N ASP A 61 -10.89 2.66 -2.34
CA ASP A 61 -10.35 2.62 -0.98
C ASP A 61 -8.81 2.67 -1.03
N LEU A 62 -8.26 3.89 -1.08
CA LEU A 62 -6.82 4.11 -1.08
C LEU A 62 -6.23 3.94 0.33
N ALA A 63 -5.21 3.09 0.43
CA ALA A 63 -4.37 2.99 1.63
C ALA A 63 -3.07 3.77 1.43
N LYS A 64 -2.63 4.46 2.48
CA LYS A 64 -1.33 5.14 2.49
C LYS A 64 -0.22 4.09 2.50
N LEU A 65 0.63 4.09 1.48
CA LEU A 65 1.75 3.15 1.37
C LEU A 65 3.00 3.79 1.94
N PHE A 66 3.65 3.11 2.89
CA PHE A 66 4.94 3.51 3.43
C PHE A 66 6.02 2.64 2.80
N MET A 67 6.95 3.29 2.09
CA MET A 67 8.10 2.63 1.45
C MET A 67 9.30 2.51 2.41
N SER A 68 9.35 3.37 3.41
CA SER A 68 10.44 3.53 4.38
C SER A 68 9.88 4.04 5.70
N ASP A 69 10.77 4.21 6.69
CA ASP A 69 10.50 4.92 7.95
C ASP A 69 9.36 4.31 8.76
N PHE A 70 9.34 2.97 8.82
CA PHE A 70 8.52 2.19 9.73
C PHE A 70 9.40 1.13 10.41
N SER A 71 8.99 0.69 11.59
CA SER A 71 9.71 -0.31 12.36
C SER A 71 9.31 -1.74 12.00
N SER A 72 10.14 -2.70 12.40
CA SER A 72 9.82 -4.12 12.32
C SER A 72 8.59 -4.47 13.15
N ASP A 73 8.40 -3.82 14.30
CA ASP A 73 7.20 -3.93 15.13
C ASP A 73 5.96 -3.48 14.34
N ASN A 74 6.02 -2.33 13.65
CA ASN A 74 4.92 -1.88 12.79
C ASN A 74 4.63 -2.88 11.68
N LEU A 75 5.66 -3.50 11.09
CA LEU A 75 5.46 -4.54 10.08
C LEU A 75 4.70 -5.73 10.67
N ILE A 76 5.16 -6.26 11.80
CA ILE A 76 4.54 -7.41 12.50
C ILE A 76 3.09 -7.10 12.87
N ASP A 77 2.85 -5.94 13.47
CA ASP A 77 1.53 -5.50 13.90
C ASP A 77 0.58 -5.31 12.72
N CYS A 78 1.06 -4.66 11.64
CA CYS A 78 0.27 -4.47 10.42
C CYS A 78 -0.10 -5.80 9.77
N CYS A 79 0.84 -6.73 9.66
CA CYS A 79 0.60 -8.05 9.08
C CYS A 79 -0.32 -8.91 9.95
N SER A 80 -0.40 -8.61 11.24
CA SER A 80 -1.34 -9.22 12.18
C SER A 80 -2.72 -8.52 12.20
N GLY A 81 -2.91 -7.50 11.36
CA GLY A 81 -4.15 -6.72 11.26
C GLY A 81 -4.35 -5.69 12.38
N GLN A 82 -3.33 -5.45 13.21
CA GLN A 82 -3.38 -4.41 14.24
C GLN A 82 -3.22 -3.03 13.62
N ALA A 83 -3.88 -2.04 14.23
CA ALA A 83 -3.79 -0.67 13.76
C ALA A 83 -2.43 -0.08 14.12
N ILE A 84 -1.74 0.53 13.16
CA ILE A 84 -0.38 1.07 13.34
C ILE A 84 -0.32 2.57 13.03
N ASP A 85 0.67 3.24 13.59
CA ASP A 85 1.09 4.58 13.19
C ASP A 85 2.61 4.54 12.97
N PRO A 86 3.07 4.53 11.69
CA PRO A 86 4.49 4.47 11.37
C PRO A 86 5.34 5.61 11.93
N PHE A 87 4.73 6.73 12.36
CA PHE A 87 5.46 7.84 12.94
C PHE A 87 5.43 7.85 14.48
N LEU A 88 5.06 6.74 15.13
CA LEU A 88 5.16 6.59 16.58
C LEU A 88 6.34 5.70 16.92
N ASP A 89 7.38 6.34 17.45
CA ASP A 89 8.54 5.69 18.03
C ASP A 89 8.44 5.63 19.55
N PHE A 90 8.59 4.42 20.09
CA PHE A 90 8.83 4.15 21.49
C PHE A 90 10.29 3.75 21.72
N ASP A 91 10.80 3.87 22.97
CA ASP A 91 12.19 3.57 23.33
C ASP A 91 12.66 2.13 23.01
N LYS A 92 11.74 1.22 22.64
CA LYS A 92 11.99 -0.19 22.29
C LYS A 92 11.72 -0.53 20.82
N THR A 93 11.45 0.48 19.99
CA THR A 93 11.08 0.27 18.59
C THR A 93 12.26 -0.32 17.82
N ASP A 94 12.10 -1.51 17.24
CA ASP A 94 13.16 -2.16 16.49
C ASP A 94 13.09 -1.83 14.99
N TYR A 95 14.15 -1.23 14.47
CA TYR A 95 14.34 -0.92 13.05
C TYR A 95 15.23 -1.95 12.33
N SER A 96 15.58 -3.02 13.02
CA SER A 96 16.36 -4.12 12.46
C SER A 96 15.45 -5.00 11.62
N PHE A 97 15.78 -5.10 10.33
CA PHE A 97 15.12 -6.00 9.41
C PHE A 97 16.11 -7.05 8.92
N GLU A 98 15.62 -8.23 8.56
CA GLU A 98 16.45 -9.21 7.86
C GLU A 98 16.90 -8.65 6.51
N ASP A 99 18.16 -8.89 6.11
CA ASP A 99 18.72 -8.39 4.85
C ASP A 99 17.87 -8.79 3.63
N GLY A 100 17.27 -9.99 3.66
CA GLY A 100 16.38 -10.46 2.60
C GLY A 100 15.14 -9.56 2.42
N TYR A 101 14.60 -9.05 3.52
CA TYR A 101 13.47 -8.12 3.50
C TYR A 101 13.89 -6.74 2.99
N LEU A 102 15.01 -6.20 3.47
CA LEU A 102 15.52 -4.91 3.00
C LEU A 102 15.80 -4.93 1.49
N ASN A 103 16.41 -6.01 0.99
CA ASN A 103 16.62 -6.20 -0.45
C ASN A 103 15.30 -6.27 -1.23
N SER A 104 14.27 -6.92 -0.66
CA SER A 104 12.93 -6.96 -1.25
C SER A 104 12.28 -5.57 -1.31
N LEU A 105 12.46 -4.72 -0.30
CA LEU A 105 11.99 -3.33 -0.32
C LEU A 105 12.70 -2.48 -1.36
N VAL A 106 14.03 -2.57 -1.44
CA VAL A 106 14.82 -1.86 -2.46
C VAL A 106 14.40 -2.29 -3.86
N TYR A 107 14.18 -3.60 -4.07
CA TYR A 107 13.65 -4.12 -5.32
C TYR A 107 12.24 -3.56 -5.61
N PHE A 108 11.37 -3.51 -4.61
CA PHE A 108 10.03 -2.96 -4.75
C PHE A 108 10.03 -1.48 -5.17
N GLU A 109 10.83 -0.66 -4.49
CA GLU A 109 10.99 0.75 -4.83
C GLU A 109 11.48 0.91 -6.28
N ASN A 110 12.48 0.12 -6.67
CA ASN A 110 13.01 0.14 -8.02
C ASN A 110 11.95 -0.19 -9.07
N ILE A 111 11.12 -1.23 -8.88
CA ILE A 111 10.07 -1.55 -9.85
C ILE A 111 9.00 -0.45 -9.91
N VAL A 112 8.63 0.12 -8.75
CA VAL A 112 7.65 1.22 -8.69
C VAL A 112 8.16 2.42 -9.45
N ARG A 113 9.45 2.78 -9.34
CA ARG A 113 10.02 3.96 -10.01
C ARG A 113 10.27 3.73 -11.50
N SER A 114 10.74 2.54 -11.89
CA SER A 114 11.13 2.24 -13.27
C SER A 114 9.98 1.88 -14.21
N HIS A 115 8.88 1.33 -13.70
CA HIS A 115 7.75 0.86 -14.52
C HIS A 115 6.49 1.73 -14.35
N ARG A 116 6.67 2.98 -13.90
CA ARG A 116 5.55 3.89 -13.68
C ARG A 116 5.07 4.54 -14.97
N GLU A 117 3.77 4.59 -15.13
CA GLU A 117 3.07 5.33 -16.17
C GLU A 117 2.57 6.65 -15.61
N LYS A 118 2.74 7.73 -16.39
CA LYS A 118 2.23 9.03 -16.00
C LYS A 118 0.71 9.10 -16.21
N LEU A 119 -0.03 9.39 -15.15
CA LEU A 119 -1.48 9.46 -15.17
C LEU A 119 -1.99 10.88 -15.34
N GLN A 120 -1.46 11.82 -14.54
CA GLN A 120 -1.95 13.21 -14.53
C GLN A 120 -0.84 14.18 -14.15
N THR A 121 -1.05 15.46 -14.46
CA THR A 121 -0.25 16.56 -13.90
C THR A 121 -1.19 17.67 -13.47
N ILE A 122 -1.09 18.06 -12.20
CA ILE A 122 -1.89 19.13 -11.61
C ILE A 122 -0.97 20.32 -11.38
N LYS A 123 -1.39 21.51 -11.79
CA LYS A 123 -0.64 22.75 -11.59
C LYS A 123 -1.44 23.65 -10.66
N ILE A 124 -0.90 23.89 -9.48
CA ILE A 124 -1.47 24.79 -8.49
C ILE A 124 -0.69 26.09 -8.55
N LYS A 125 -1.39 27.21 -8.69
CA LYS A 125 -0.79 28.56 -8.70
C LYS A 125 -1.45 29.39 -7.61
N TRP A 126 -0.65 30.07 -6.82
CA TRP A 126 -1.12 31.00 -5.80
C TRP A 126 -0.98 32.45 -6.28
N SER A 127 -1.78 33.34 -5.69
CA SER A 127 -1.80 34.78 -6.02
C SER A 127 -0.46 35.48 -5.75
N ASN A 128 0.36 34.93 -4.85
CA ASN A 128 1.71 35.41 -4.54
C ASN A 128 2.77 35.00 -5.59
N GLY A 129 2.37 34.37 -6.70
CA GLY A 129 3.27 33.93 -7.78
C GLY A 129 3.96 32.59 -7.53
N GLN A 130 3.74 31.95 -6.37
CA GLN A 130 4.20 30.57 -6.15
C GLN A 130 3.41 29.60 -7.03
N SER A 131 4.06 28.52 -7.43
CA SER A 131 3.42 27.43 -8.15
C SER A 131 3.97 26.09 -7.72
N LYS A 132 3.08 25.11 -7.57
CA LYS A 132 3.40 23.70 -7.33
C LYS A 132 2.91 22.88 -8.52
N THR A 133 3.75 21.97 -8.98
CA THR A 133 3.35 20.93 -9.93
C THR A 133 3.27 19.62 -9.16
N VAL A 134 2.14 18.92 -9.29
CA VAL A 134 1.96 17.58 -8.76
C VAL A 134 1.87 16.64 -9.94
N SER A 135 2.90 15.81 -10.13
CA SER A 135 2.89 14.75 -11.15
C SER A 135 2.42 13.45 -10.50
N ILE A 136 1.43 12.81 -11.12
CA ILE A 136 0.83 11.58 -10.60
C ILE A 136 1.18 10.44 -11.54
N TYR A 137 1.72 9.38 -10.97
CA TYR A 137 2.11 8.18 -11.70
C TYR A 137 1.44 6.96 -11.09
N GLY A 138 1.26 5.93 -11.91
CA GLY A 138 0.76 4.63 -11.52
C GLY A 138 1.74 3.53 -11.90
N THR A 139 1.94 2.55 -11.03
CA THR A 139 2.65 1.30 -11.34
C THR A 139 1.79 0.14 -10.90
N VAL A 140 1.58 -0.84 -11.78
CA VAL A 140 0.78 -2.03 -11.42
C VAL A 140 1.70 -3.19 -11.08
N VAL A 141 1.48 -3.74 -9.89
CA VAL A 141 2.32 -4.77 -9.29
C VAL A 141 1.47 -5.90 -8.74
N LYS A 142 1.96 -7.12 -8.85
CA LYS A 142 1.57 -8.22 -7.98
C LYS A 142 2.48 -8.21 -6.77
N GLY A 143 1.94 -8.54 -5.61
CA GLY A 143 2.73 -8.62 -4.40
C GLY A 143 1.92 -8.87 -3.16
N SER A 144 2.63 -9.08 -2.06
CA SER A 144 2.06 -9.17 -0.71
C SER A 144 2.28 -7.85 0.00
N PHE A 145 1.19 -7.32 0.56
CA PHE A 145 1.18 -6.10 1.35
C PHE A 145 0.41 -6.37 2.63
N CYS A 146 0.90 -5.86 3.75
CA CYS A 146 0.17 -5.84 5.00
C CYS A 146 -0.65 -4.55 5.03
N ILE A 147 -1.96 -4.66 5.24
CA ILE A 147 -2.88 -3.52 5.21
C ILE A 147 -3.69 -3.53 6.51
N SER A 148 -3.62 -2.43 7.26
CA SER A 148 -4.37 -2.28 8.51
C SER A 148 -4.90 -0.85 8.67
N ASN A 149 -5.69 -0.62 9.71
CA ASN A 149 -6.23 0.71 10.01
C ASN A 149 -5.13 1.61 10.56
N TYR A 150 -5.21 2.93 10.30
CA TYR A 150 -4.33 3.88 10.95
C TYR A 150 -4.66 4.02 12.44
N HIS A 151 -3.64 3.95 13.30
CA HIS A 151 -3.79 3.95 14.76
C HIS A 151 -4.40 5.26 15.27
N LYS A 152 -5.24 5.17 16.30
CA LYS A 152 -6.07 6.28 16.79
C LYS A 152 -5.26 7.54 17.11
N VAL A 153 -4.12 7.39 17.78
CA VAL A 153 -3.23 8.51 18.14
C VAL A 153 -2.71 9.23 16.89
N GLY A 154 -2.32 8.49 15.86
CA GLY A 154 -1.92 9.05 14.58
C GLY A 154 -3.04 9.80 13.87
N ARG A 155 -4.27 9.28 13.97
CA ARG A 155 -5.45 9.97 13.41
C ARG A 155 -5.67 11.33 14.04
N GLU A 156 -5.52 11.43 15.35
CA GLU A 156 -5.67 12.70 16.08
C GLU A 156 -4.58 13.70 15.72
N ARG A 157 -3.34 13.23 15.47
CA ARG A 157 -2.21 14.06 15.04
C ARG A 157 -2.32 14.56 13.61
N THR A 158 -2.64 13.68 12.66
CA THR A 158 -2.57 13.96 11.21
C THR A 158 -3.92 14.30 10.57
N GLY A 159 -5.02 14.02 11.27
CA GLY A 159 -6.37 14.05 10.69
C GLY A 159 -6.68 12.90 9.71
N TYR A 160 -5.72 12.01 9.43
CA TYR A 160 -5.94 10.87 8.53
C TYR A 160 -6.67 9.74 9.26
N SER A 161 -7.70 9.15 8.66
CA SER A 161 -8.50 8.08 9.27
C SER A 161 -8.60 6.80 8.42
N GLY A 162 -7.86 6.74 7.32
CA GLY A 162 -7.90 5.62 6.39
C GLY A 162 -7.00 4.45 6.79
N LYS A 163 -6.67 3.63 5.80
CA LYS A 163 -5.81 2.45 5.95
C LYS A 163 -4.36 2.78 5.63
N VAL A 164 -3.46 2.04 6.23
CA VAL A 164 -2.04 2.06 5.90
C VAL A 164 -1.63 0.72 5.34
N ALA A 165 -0.64 0.75 4.45
CA ALA A 165 -0.09 -0.42 3.81
C ALA A 165 1.43 -0.43 3.94
N LEU A 166 1.97 -1.60 4.28
CA LEU A 166 3.39 -1.89 4.29
C LEU A 166 3.71 -2.97 3.25
N PRO A 167 4.72 -2.76 2.39
CA PRO A 167 5.21 -3.79 1.47
C PRO A 167 5.75 -5.00 2.26
N TYR A 168 5.38 -6.22 1.85
CA TYR A 168 5.85 -7.43 2.51
C TYR A 168 6.79 -8.25 1.62
N SER A 169 6.32 -8.76 0.47
CA SER A 169 7.15 -9.61 -0.40
C SER A 169 6.54 -9.90 -1.77
N SER A 170 7.30 -10.66 -2.59
CA SER A 170 6.84 -11.31 -3.83
C SER A 170 6.41 -10.34 -4.92
N PHE A 171 7.17 -9.26 -5.10
CA PHE A 171 6.82 -8.19 -6.03
C PHE A 171 7.12 -8.57 -7.48
N GLU A 172 6.17 -8.29 -8.37
CA GLU A 172 6.29 -8.52 -9.81
C GLU A 172 5.54 -7.40 -10.54
N VAL A 173 6.12 -6.87 -11.62
CA VAL A 173 5.46 -5.87 -12.47
C VAL A 173 4.40 -6.54 -13.33
N VAL A 174 3.30 -5.84 -13.62
CA VAL A 174 2.28 -6.27 -14.58
C VAL A 174 2.31 -5.34 -15.79
N ASP A 175 3.24 -5.58 -16.71
CA ASP A 175 3.54 -4.68 -17.85
C ASP A 175 2.33 -4.48 -18.79
N ASP A 176 1.57 -5.55 -19.06
CA ASP A 176 0.43 -5.51 -19.99
C ASP A 176 -0.83 -4.88 -19.40
N PHE A 177 -0.80 -4.39 -18.15
CA PHE A 177 -2.01 -3.87 -17.49
C PHE A 177 -2.58 -2.63 -18.19
N TRP A 178 -1.72 -1.74 -18.65
CA TRP A 178 -2.12 -0.44 -19.21
C TRP A 178 -2.85 -0.55 -20.56
N THR A 179 -2.70 -1.68 -21.26
CA THR A 179 -3.38 -1.94 -22.52
C THR A 179 -4.21 -3.22 -22.38
N PRO A 180 -5.55 -3.15 -22.21
CA PRO A 180 -6.43 -2.04 -22.56
C PRO A 180 -6.90 -1.15 -21.38
N ASN A 181 -6.53 -1.44 -20.13
CA ASN A 181 -7.22 -0.85 -18.97
C ASN A 181 -6.79 0.59 -18.66
N GLY A 182 -5.71 1.10 -19.27
CA GLY A 182 -5.07 2.36 -18.90
C GLY A 182 -5.95 3.59 -19.03
N ASP A 183 -6.88 3.60 -19.99
CA ASP A 183 -7.74 4.76 -20.24
C ASP A 183 -8.70 5.03 -19.07
N GLN A 184 -9.19 3.97 -18.41
CA GLN A 184 -10.01 4.11 -17.21
C GLN A 184 -9.24 4.84 -16.11
N PHE A 185 -7.97 4.49 -15.90
CA PHE A 185 -7.15 5.08 -14.83
C PHE A 185 -6.73 6.51 -15.12
N ARG A 186 -6.43 6.83 -16.39
CA ARG A 186 -6.13 8.19 -16.82
C ARG A 186 -7.34 9.14 -16.71
N SER A 187 -8.56 8.60 -16.63
CA SER A 187 -9.80 9.38 -16.50
C SER A 187 -10.16 9.78 -15.06
N ILE A 188 -9.50 9.21 -14.04
CA ILE A 188 -9.75 9.53 -12.64
C ILE A 188 -9.20 10.92 -12.33
N ASP A 189 -10.02 11.79 -11.74
CA ASP A 189 -9.57 13.10 -11.28
C ASP A 189 -8.92 13.01 -9.90
N PHE A 190 -7.59 12.96 -9.88
CA PHE A 190 -6.82 12.88 -8.64
C PHE A 190 -6.66 14.24 -7.94
N SER A 191 -7.15 15.35 -8.52
CA SER A 191 -7.01 16.69 -7.91
C SER A 191 -7.78 16.88 -6.62
N GLN A 192 -8.79 16.03 -6.38
CA GLN A 192 -9.61 16.06 -5.17
C GLN A 192 -9.01 15.24 -4.01
N PHE A 193 -7.93 14.49 -4.24
CA PHE A 193 -7.35 13.62 -3.23
C PHE A 193 -6.36 14.37 -2.35
N ASN A 194 -6.53 14.26 -1.02
CA ASN A 194 -5.51 14.68 -0.07
C ASN A 194 -4.45 13.59 0.07
N TYR A 195 -3.37 13.69 -0.72
CA TYR A 195 -2.33 12.67 -0.83
C TYR A 195 -1.17 12.86 0.17
N SER A 196 -1.03 14.04 0.77
CA SER A 196 0.00 14.34 1.76
C SER A 196 -0.53 14.06 3.16
N ILE A 197 -0.06 12.97 3.77
CA ILE A 197 -0.26 12.72 5.21
C ILE A 197 1.10 12.94 5.85
N ILE A 198 1.21 14.02 6.61
CA ILE A 198 2.40 14.41 7.36
C ILE A 198 1.93 14.70 8.79
N PRO A 199 2.66 14.26 9.82
CA PRO A 199 2.40 14.65 11.21
C PRO A 199 2.50 16.15 11.45
#